data_AF-A0A1N6LH90-F1
#
_entry.id   AF-A0A1N6LH90-F1
#
_cell.length_a   1.000
_cell.length_b   1.000
_cell.length_c   1.000
_cell.angle_alpha   90.00
_cell.angle_beta   90.00
_cell.angle_gamma   90.00
#
_symmetry.space_group_name_H-M   'P 1'
#
loop_
_entity.id
_entity.type
_entity.pdbx_description
1 polymer ?
#
loop_
_entity_poly.entity_id
_entity_poly.type
_entity_poly.pdbx_seq_one_letter_code
_entity_poly.pdbx_strand_id
1 'polypeptide(L)'
;MEAKADEWLRVLIERKAECLETLDREKMHFETIFKSVRDGRLRLTWFDVQSPDGAHVGTSMLAIDKIHVDYWQQCIDREIPPETFEHVVNFVPFELETMINQRGEI
;
A
#
# COMPACT_ATOMS: atom_id res chain seq x y z
N MET A 1 -16.61 -3.97 11.31
CA MET A 1 -15.52 -4.00 10.30
C MET A 1 -15.06 -2.60 9.95
N GLU A 2 -15.93 -1.71 9.47
CA GLU A 2 -15.52 -0.37 9.02
C GLU A 2 -14.86 0.50 10.10
N ALA A 3 -15.39 0.53 11.32
CA ALA A 3 -14.75 1.25 12.43
C ALA A 3 -13.33 0.72 12.76
N LYS A 4 -13.08 -0.58 12.56
CA LYS A 4 -11.78 -1.20 12.77
C LYS A 4 -10.81 -0.85 11.63
N ALA A 5 -11.31 -0.73 10.40
CA ALA A 5 -10.53 -0.21 9.27
C ALA A 5 -10.18 1.28 9.47
N ASP A 6 -11.08 2.10 10.02
CA ASP A 6 -10.76 3.49 10.36
C ASP A 6 -9.70 3.60 11.47
N GLU A 7 -9.80 2.75 12.50
CA GLU A 7 -8.77 2.63 13.55
C GLU A 7 -7.42 2.23 12.95
N TRP A 8 -7.39 1.23 12.07
CA TRP A 8 -6.19 0.79 11.38
C TRP A 8 -5.51 1.93 10.63
N LEU A 9 -6.25 2.70 9.82
CA LEU A 9 -5.68 3.81 9.07
C LEU A 9 -5.12 4.91 9.98
N ARG A 10 -5.75 5.16 11.14
CA ARG A 10 -5.19 6.09 12.14
C ARG A 10 -3.86 5.58 12.68
N VAL A 11 -3.77 4.29 13.01
CA VAL A 11 -2.52 3.67 13.47
C VAL A 11 -1.40 3.82 12.43
N LEU A 12 -1.69 3.60 11.13
CA LEU A 12 -0.69 3.77 10.07
C LEU A 12 -0.23 5.23 9.92
N ILE A 13 -1.15 6.19 10.03
CA ILE A 13 -0.83 7.63 9.96
C ILE A 13 0.01 8.05 11.17
N GLU A 14 -0.38 7.64 12.38
CA GLU A 14 0.30 7.99 13.63
C GLU A 14 1.69 7.35 13.71
N ARG A 15 1.85 6.14 13.17
CA ARG A 15 3.11 5.38 13.16
C ARG A 15 3.78 5.38 11.79
N LYS A 16 3.58 6.45 11.01
CA LYS A 16 4.10 6.56 9.65
C LYS A 16 5.61 6.34 9.57
N ALA A 17 6.38 6.83 10.54
CA ALA A 17 7.83 6.65 10.57
C ALA A 17 8.23 5.16 10.58
N GLU A 18 7.56 4.34 11.39
CA GLU A 18 7.79 2.90 11.44
C GLU A 18 7.34 2.21 10.15
N CYS A 19 6.25 2.67 9.52
CA CYS A 19 5.84 2.16 8.21
C CYS A 19 6.91 2.44 7.14
N LEU A 20 7.58 3.60 7.18
CA LEU A 20 8.65 3.90 6.24
C LEU A 20 9.87 2.99 6.40
N GLU A 21 10.12 2.47 7.60
CA GLU A 21 11.21 1.50 7.85
C GLU A 21 10.97 0.13 7.19
N THR A 22 9.73 -0.20 6.82
CA THR A 22 9.41 -1.47 6.15
C THR A 22 9.78 -1.44 4.67
N LEU A 23 9.82 -0.25 4.06
CA LEU A 23 9.87 -0.09 2.61
C LEU A 23 11.13 -0.70 1.97
N ASP A 24 12.29 -0.53 2.59
CA ASP A 24 13.57 -1.02 2.04
C ASP A 24 13.59 -2.55 1.94
N ARG A 25 13.16 -3.26 3.01
CA ARG A 25 13.12 -4.74 2.98
C ARG A 25 12.07 -5.26 2.00
N GLU A 26 10.95 -4.55 1.86
CA GLU A 26 9.89 -4.87 0.92
C GLU A 26 10.23 -4.47 -0.51
N LYS A 27 11.32 -3.73 -0.72
CA LYS A 27 11.62 -3.07 -1.99
C LYS A 27 10.40 -2.32 -2.54
N MET A 28 9.69 -1.67 -1.61
CA MET A 28 8.48 -0.92 -1.84
C MET A 28 8.87 0.53 -2.13
N HIS A 29 8.84 0.93 -3.40
CA HIS A 29 9.25 2.28 -3.82
C HIS A 29 8.19 3.32 -3.52
N PHE A 30 6.93 2.91 -3.54
CA PHE A 30 5.79 3.76 -3.28
C PHE A 30 4.62 2.89 -2.81
N GLU A 31 3.90 3.35 -1.80
CA GLU A 31 2.61 2.79 -1.42
C GLU A 31 1.67 3.93 -1.07
N THR A 32 0.42 3.79 -1.49
CA THR A 32 -0.67 4.64 -1.06
C THR A 32 -1.94 3.83 -0.85
N ILE A 33 -2.70 4.23 0.17
CA ILE A 33 -3.96 3.58 0.55
C ILE A 33 -5.06 4.62 0.38
N PHE A 34 -5.98 4.38 -0.54
CA PHE A 34 -7.16 5.20 -0.74
C PHE A 34 -8.34 4.65 0.06
N LYS A 35 -9.09 5.56 0.68
CA LYS A 35 -10.35 5.24 1.36
C LYS A 35 -11.52 5.84 0.59
N SER A 36 -12.52 5.04 0.25
CA SER A 36 -13.75 5.50 -0.41
C SER A 36 -14.99 4.79 0.13
N VAL A 37 -16.16 5.36 -0.11
CA VAL A 37 -17.45 4.69 0.17
C VAL A 37 -18.13 4.47 -1.18
N ARG A 38 -18.47 3.22 -1.48
CA ARG A 38 -19.22 2.84 -2.69
C ARG A 38 -20.36 1.90 -2.30
N ASP A 39 -21.56 2.16 -2.81
CA ASP A 39 -22.78 1.41 -2.49
C ASP A 39 -23.03 1.26 -0.98
N GLY A 40 -22.73 2.32 -0.22
CA GLY A 40 -22.89 2.35 1.23
C GLY A 40 -21.87 1.49 2.00
N ARG A 41 -20.79 1.03 1.35
CA ARG A 41 -19.74 0.21 1.97
C ARG A 41 -18.38 0.89 1.86
N LEU A 42 -17.63 0.83 2.95
CA LEU A 42 -16.23 1.25 2.98
C LEU A 42 -15.37 0.36 2.08
N ARG A 43 -14.58 0.97 1.20
CA ARG A 43 -13.56 0.31 0.38
C ARG A 43 -12.21 0.96 0.62
N LEU A 44 -11.21 0.10 0.75
CA LEU A 44 -9.81 0.49 0.78
C LEU A 44 -9.14 -0.03 -0.50
N THR A 45 -8.35 0.82 -1.14
CA THR A 45 -7.63 0.49 -2.38
C THR A 45 -6.16 0.78 -2.19
N TRP A 46 -5.33 -0.25 -2.36
CA TRP A 46 -3.87 -0.11 -2.37
C TRP A 46 -3.40 0.16 -3.78
N PHE A 47 -2.49 1.11 -3.91
CA PHE A 47 -1.66 1.26 -5.08
C PHE A 47 -0.22 1.35 -4.64
N ASP A 48 0.60 0.47 -5.17
CA ASP A 48 1.98 0.35 -4.81
C ASP A 48 2.87 0.13 -6.03
N VAL A 49 4.15 0.49 -5.86
CA VAL A 49 5.21 0.23 -6.83
C VAL A 49 6.28 -0.56 -6.09
N GLN A 50 6.25 -1.88 -6.26
CA GLN A 50 7.14 -2.81 -5.58
C GLN A 50 8.04 -3.55 -6.58
N SER A 51 9.31 -3.78 -6.22
CA SER A 51 10.16 -4.69 -6.99
C SER A 51 9.78 -6.15 -6.77
N PRO A 52 9.95 -7.05 -7.76
CA PRO A 52 9.54 -8.45 -7.66
C PRO A 52 10.19 -9.27 -6.54
N ASP A 53 11.34 -8.84 -6.03
CA ASP A 53 12.14 -9.56 -5.03
C ASP A 53 12.11 -8.90 -3.64
N GLY A 54 11.04 -8.17 -3.34
CA GLY A 54 10.73 -7.66 -2.02
C GLY A 54 10.46 -8.77 -0.99
N ALA A 55 10.90 -8.58 0.26
CA ALA A 55 10.61 -9.52 1.33
C ALA A 55 9.12 -9.48 1.71
N HIS A 56 8.45 -10.63 1.73
CA HIS A 56 7.04 -10.74 2.12
C HIS A 56 6.77 -10.19 3.54
N VAL A 57 5.66 -9.47 3.74
CA VAL A 57 5.27 -8.88 5.05
C VAL A 57 5.28 -9.89 6.21
N GLY A 58 4.89 -11.14 5.93
CA GLY A 58 4.88 -12.23 6.91
C GLY A 58 6.26 -12.67 7.43
N THR A 59 7.36 -12.26 6.79
CA THR A 59 8.72 -12.53 7.30
C THR A 59 9.28 -11.37 8.13
N SER A 60 8.50 -10.30 8.33
CA SER A 60 8.98 -9.11 9.00
C SER A 60 9.12 -9.29 10.51
N MET A 61 10.22 -8.78 11.05
CA MET A 61 10.43 -8.66 12.50
C MET A 61 9.87 -7.36 13.07
N LEU A 62 9.55 -6.37 12.21
CA LEU A 62 9.02 -5.08 12.63
C LEU A 62 7.62 -5.26 13.24
N ALA A 63 7.35 -4.51 14.32
CA ALA A 63 6.07 -4.60 15.03
C ALA A 63 4.92 -4.03 14.19
N ILE A 64 5.19 -2.99 13.41
CA ILE A 64 4.20 -2.32 12.57
C ILE A 64 3.61 -3.26 11.51
N ASP A 65 4.43 -4.14 10.90
CA ASP A 65 3.96 -5.12 9.92
C ASP A 65 3.02 -6.16 10.54
N LYS A 66 3.33 -6.64 11.75
CA LYS A 66 2.45 -7.55 12.49
C LYS A 66 1.11 -6.90 12.78
N ILE A 67 1.13 -5.66 13.25
CA ILE A 67 -0.07 -4.88 13.54
C ILE A 67 -0.88 -4.62 12.26
N HIS A 68 -0.21 -4.29 11.16
CA HIS A 68 -0.84 -4.08 9.85
C HIS A 68 -1.58 -5.35 9.39
N VAL A 69 -0.92 -6.51 9.48
CA VAL A 69 -1.53 -7.82 9.15
C VAL A 69 -2.68 -8.17 10.09
N ASP A 70 -2.54 -7.92 11.39
CA ASP A 70 -3.59 -8.21 12.37
C ASP A 70 -4.85 -7.36 12.11
N TYR A 71 -4.71 -6.08 11.77
CA TYR A 71 -5.84 -5.25 11.36
C TYR A 71 -6.45 -5.73 10.05
N TRP A 72 -5.62 -6.06 9.05
CA TRP A 72 -6.08 -6.60 7.78
C TRP A 72 -6.97 -7.82 7.99
N GLN A 73 -6.52 -8.78 8.83
CA GLN A 73 -7.28 -10.00 9.15
C GLN A 73 -8.62 -9.73 9.85
N GLN A 74 -8.70 -8.66 10.65
CA GLN A 74 -9.91 -8.32 11.42
C GLN A 74 -10.97 -7.56 10.62
N CYS A 75 -10.58 -6.84 9.56
CA CYS A 75 -11.49 -5.90 8.91
C CYS A 75 -11.60 -6.00 7.39
N ILE A 76 -10.71 -6.72 6.71
CA ILE A 76 -10.81 -6.97 5.27
C ILE A 76 -11.79 -8.10 5.01
N ASP A 77 -12.79 -7.80 4.19
CA ASP A 77 -13.73 -8.77 3.65
C ASP A 77 -13.05 -9.57 2.54
N ARG A 78 -12.76 -10.85 2.81
CA ARG A 78 -12.05 -11.76 1.89
C ARG A 78 -12.98 -12.43 0.88
N GLU A 79 -14.29 -12.26 1.02
CA GLU A 79 -15.27 -12.78 0.05
C GLU A 79 -15.34 -11.89 -1.19
N ILE A 80 -14.90 -10.63 -1.07
CA ILE A 80 -14.82 -9.68 -2.18
C ILE A 80 -13.38 -9.61 -2.69
N PRO A 81 -13.11 -10.02 -3.94
CA PRO A 81 -11.75 -9.95 -4.49
C PRO A 81 -11.31 -8.48 -4.67
N PRO A 82 -10.00 -8.19 -4.57
CA PRO A 82 -9.47 -6.89 -4.92
C PRO A 82 -9.78 -6.52 -6.38
N GLU A 83 -10.01 -5.24 -6.63
CA GLU A 83 -10.15 -4.71 -7.99
C GLU A 83 -8.77 -4.75 -8.69
N THR A 84 -8.76 -5.15 -9.96
CA THR A 84 -7.56 -5.12 -10.81
C THR A 84 -7.67 -3.96 -11.78
N PHE A 85 -6.58 -3.22 -11.94
CA PHE A 85 -6.51 -2.08 -12.85
C PHE A 85 -5.44 -2.32 -13.91
N GLU A 86 -5.74 -1.96 -15.15
CA GLU A 86 -4.75 -1.85 -16.22
C GLU A 86 -4.23 -0.42 -16.24
N HIS A 87 -2.91 -0.25 -16.12
CA HIS A 87 -2.29 1.04 -16.34
C HIS A 87 -2.33 1.38 -17.83
N VAL A 88 -2.86 2.56 -18.18
CA VAL A 88 -3.00 2.99 -19.58
C VAL A 88 -2.03 4.14 -19.92
N VAL A 89 -1.95 5.17 -19.08
CA VAL A 89 -1.13 6.36 -19.33
C VAL A 89 -0.88 7.15 -18.05
N ASN A 90 0.27 7.81 -17.96
CA ASN A 90 0.58 8.84 -16.97
C ASN A 90 0.66 10.22 -17.65
N PHE A 91 0.17 11.28 -16.99
CA PHE A 91 0.43 12.66 -17.40
C PHE A 91 1.29 13.32 -16.33
N VAL A 92 2.57 13.50 -16.63
CA VAL A 92 3.54 14.08 -15.69
C VAL A 92 4.32 15.20 -16.37
N PRO A 93 4.83 16.19 -15.62
CA PRO A 93 5.77 17.17 -16.17
C PRO A 93 6.97 16.49 -16.82
N PHE A 94 7.54 17.13 -17.84
CA PHE A 94 8.65 16.61 -18.62
C PHE A 94 9.85 16.20 -17.75
N GLU A 95 10.13 16.96 -16.68
CA GLU A 95 11.20 16.68 -15.74
C GLU A 95 11.00 15.33 -15.04
N LEU A 96 9.75 15.04 -14.64
CA LEU A 96 9.41 13.79 -13.99
C LEU A 96 9.37 12.62 -14.99
N GLU A 97 8.88 12.86 -16.20
CA GLU A 97 8.93 11.86 -17.29
C GLU A 97 10.36 11.42 -17.57
N THR A 98 11.29 12.39 -17.62
CA THR A 98 12.72 12.13 -17.80
C THR A 98 13.27 11.26 -16.67
N MET A 99 12.94 11.57 -15.41
CA MET A 99 13.39 10.78 -14.26
C MET A 99 12.83 9.35 -14.25
N ILE A 100 11.56 9.17 -14.65
CA ILE A 100 10.92 7.85 -14.72
C ILE A 100 11.59 6.98 -15.81
N ASN A 101 11.85 7.55 -16.99
CA ASN A 101 12.39 6.82 -18.13
C ASN A 101 13.91 6.56 -18.04
N GLN A 102 14.65 7.28 -17.18
CA GLN A 102 16.10 7.10 -17.01
C GLN A 102 16.48 5.83 -16.22
N ARG A 103 15.55 5.18 -15.50
CA ARG A 103 15.84 3.96 -14.72
C ARG A 103 15.90 2.67 -15.56
N GLY A 104 16.35 2.77 -16.82
CA GLY A 104 16.61 1.62 -17.71
C GLY A 104 18.06 1.12 -17.71
N GLU A 105 18.99 1.80 -17.02
CA GLU A 105 20.42 1.44 -17.01
C GLU A 105 21.03 1.58 -15.59
N ILE A 106 20.73 0.63 -14.70
CA ILE A 106 21.54 0.36 -13.49
C ILE A 106 21.65 -1.15 -13.32
#